data_AF-A0A450S4H6-F1
#
_entry.id   AF-A0A450S4H6-F1
#
_cell.length_a   1.000
_cell.length_b   1.000
_cell.length_c   1.000
_cell.angle_alpha   90.00
_cell.angle_beta   90.00
_cell.angle_gamma   90.00
#
_symmetry.space_group_name_H-M   'P 1'
#
loop_
_entity.id
_entity.type
_entity.pdbx_description
1 polymer ?
#
loop_
_entity_poly.entity_id
_entity_poly.type
_entity_poly.pdbx_seq_one_letter_code
_entity_poly.pdbx_strand_id
1 'polypeptide(L)'
;MFDNDIFEKWLDDRSEQIVDKMGRGEQLRTEDMIVLVLKAQSNHFHHLDRDLRNEIGMLRSDFQNEIGTLRSDFQNEIGALRSDFQNEIGTLRSDFQNEMKVLREDMDKRFEGVDKRFESMDKRFEQMMQRIDRFMFWSLGITVAAAVFVVNYLK
;
A
#
# COMPACT_ATOMS: atom_id res chain seq x y z
N MET A 1 -5.84 -49.62 33.11
CA MET A 1 -5.89 -48.32 33.81
C MET A 1 -6.96 -48.50 34.86
N PHE A 2 -6.61 -48.60 36.15
CA PHE A 2 -7.61 -48.71 37.20
C PHE A 2 -8.55 -47.51 37.11
N ASP A 3 -9.86 -47.71 37.29
CA ASP A 3 -10.84 -46.61 37.26
C ASP A 3 -10.37 -45.47 38.17
N ASN A 4 -10.12 -44.31 37.56
CA ASN A 4 -9.30 -43.23 38.10
C ASN A 4 -9.88 -42.55 39.36
N ASP A 5 -11.11 -42.91 39.74
CA ASP A 5 -11.86 -42.27 40.84
C ASP A 5 -12.14 -43.21 42.03
N ILE A 6 -11.76 -44.50 41.97
CA ILE A 6 -12.08 -45.44 43.05
C ILE A 6 -11.41 -45.02 44.36
N PHE A 7 -10.15 -44.60 44.29
CA PHE A 7 -9.38 -44.17 45.45
C PHE A 7 -9.88 -42.84 46.03
N GLU A 8 -10.23 -41.88 45.16
CA GLU A 8 -10.78 -40.58 45.60
C GLU A 8 -12.14 -40.76 46.27
N LYS A 9 -13.05 -41.54 45.67
CA LYS A 9 -14.35 -41.86 46.30
C LYS A 9 -14.18 -42.56 47.64
N TRP A 10 -13.25 -43.51 47.72
CA TRP A 10 -12.95 -44.19 48.98
C TRP A 10 -12.39 -43.22 50.04
N LEU A 11 -11.49 -42.31 49.64
CA LEU A 11 -10.93 -41.29 50.52
C LEU A 11 -12.01 -40.33 51.02
N ASP A 12 -12.94 -39.93 50.16
CA ASP A 12 -14.07 -39.05 50.49
C ASP A 12 -14.97 -39.72 51.53
N ASP A 13 -15.49 -40.91 51.21
CA ASP A 13 -16.36 -41.69 52.08
C ASP A 13 -15.69 -41.97 53.43
N ARG A 14 -14.39 -42.29 53.42
CA ARG A 14 -13.65 -42.58 54.65
C ARG A 14 -13.40 -41.33 55.48
N SER A 15 -13.08 -40.20 54.84
CA SER A 15 -12.87 -38.93 55.53
C SER A 15 -14.15 -38.44 56.21
N GLU A 16 -15.31 -38.63 55.58
CA GLU A 16 -16.61 -38.25 56.12
C GLU A 16 -16.97 -39.10 57.36
N GLN A 17 -16.74 -40.41 57.30
CA GLN A 17 -16.88 -41.31 58.46
C GLN A 17 -16.01 -40.91 59.65
N ILE A 18 -14.78 -40.43 59.37
CA ILE A 18 -13.83 -39.99 60.40
C ILE A 18 -14.29 -38.66 61.03
N VAL A 19 -14.81 -37.73 60.22
CA VAL A 19 -15.40 -36.47 60.71
C VAL A 19 -16.61 -36.73 61.60
N ASP A 20 -17.51 -37.63 61.19
CA ASP A 20 -18.66 -38.05 62.00
C ASP A 20 -18.24 -38.68 63.33
N LYS A 21 -17.22 -39.53 63.31
CA LYS A 21 -16.62 -40.16 64.48
C LYS A 21 -16.05 -39.10 65.45
N MET A 22 -15.37 -38.09 64.92
CA MET A 22 -14.88 -36.95 65.69
C MET A 22 -16.04 -36.14 66.30
N GLY A 23 -17.13 -35.93 65.54
CA GLY A 23 -18.34 -35.26 66.01
C GLY A 23 -19.08 -35.99 67.13
N ARG A 24 -18.95 -37.33 67.21
CA ARG A 24 -19.43 -38.17 68.31
C ARG A 24 -18.52 -38.18 69.55
N GLY A 25 -17.36 -37.51 69.50
CA GLY A 25 -16.39 -37.45 70.61
C GLY A 25 -15.52 -38.70 70.78
N GLU A 26 -15.47 -39.58 69.77
CA GLU A 26 -14.62 -40.77 69.81
C GLU A 26 -13.15 -40.41 69.52
N GLN A 27 -12.20 -41.13 70.16
CA GLN A 27 -10.78 -40.95 69.87
C GLN A 27 -10.40 -41.43 68.46
N LEU A 28 -9.62 -40.60 67.76
CA LEU A 28 -9.07 -40.92 66.45
C LEU A 28 -7.85 -41.82 66.58
N ARG A 29 -7.79 -42.83 65.71
CA ARG A 29 -6.61 -43.69 65.58
C ARG A 29 -5.59 -43.04 64.65
N THR A 30 -4.35 -43.52 64.71
CA THR A 30 -3.28 -43.10 63.78
C THR A 30 -3.69 -43.28 62.31
N GLU A 31 -4.39 -44.36 61.99
CA GLU A 31 -4.95 -44.63 60.66
C GLU A 31 -5.97 -43.57 60.23
N ASP A 32 -6.85 -43.15 61.14
CA ASP A 32 -7.85 -42.10 60.87
C ASP A 32 -7.15 -40.77 60.56
N MET A 33 -6.06 -40.45 61.30
CA MET A 33 -5.24 -39.26 61.05
C MET A 33 -4.52 -39.33 59.70
N ILE A 34 -3.98 -40.49 59.32
CA ILE A 34 -3.33 -40.68 58.00
C ILE A 34 -4.34 -40.43 56.88
N VAL A 35 -5.57 -40.93 56.99
CA VAL A 35 -6.61 -40.70 55.97
C VAL A 35 -6.93 -39.21 55.85
N LEU A 36 -7.08 -38.49 56.96
CA LEU A 36 -7.32 -37.04 56.93
C LEU A 36 -6.18 -36.26 56.26
N VAL A 37 -4.93 -36.65 56.52
CA VAL A 37 -3.75 -36.04 55.87
C VAL A 37 -3.76 -36.35 54.36
N LEU A 38 -4.03 -37.59 53.97
CA LEU A 38 -4.14 -37.97 52.55
C LEU A 38 -5.25 -37.21 51.84
N LYS A 39 -6.41 -37.03 52.50
CA LYS A 39 -7.51 -36.23 51.96
C LYS A 39 -7.13 -34.75 51.80
N ALA A 40 -6.47 -34.17 52.78
CA ALA A 40 -5.98 -32.79 52.70
C ALA A 40 -4.96 -32.62 51.57
N GLN A 41 -4.04 -33.59 51.40
CA GLN A 41 -3.06 -33.59 50.30
C GLN A 41 -3.73 -33.74 48.94
N SER A 42 -4.66 -34.70 48.78
CA SER A 42 -5.42 -34.87 47.54
C SER A 42 -6.13 -33.56 47.14
N ASN A 43 -6.87 -32.95 48.07
CA ASN A 43 -7.54 -31.67 47.83
C ASN A 43 -6.56 -30.56 47.39
N HIS A 44 -5.40 -30.46 48.04
CA HIS A 44 -4.38 -29.47 47.67
C HIS A 44 -3.85 -29.70 46.25
N PHE A 45 -3.61 -30.95 45.84
CA PHE A 45 -3.21 -31.27 44.46
C PHE A 45 -4.30 -30.95 43.44
N HIS A 46 -5.58 -31.21 43.76
CA HIS A 46 -6.71 -30.84 42.89
C HIS A 46 -6.82 -29.33 42.68
N HIS A 47 -6.64 -28.55 43.75
CA HIS A 47 -6.62 -27.08 43.64
C HIS A 47 -5.44 -26.60 42.80
N LEU A 48 -4.24 -27.14 43.03
CA LEU A 48 -3.05 -26.77 42.25
C LEU A 48 -3.21 -27.10 40.75
N ASP A 49 -3.72 -28.29 40.41
CA ASP A 49 -3.96 -28.67 39.01
C ASP A 49 -4.99 -27.73 38.35
N ARG A 50 -6.06 -27.40 39.08
CA ARG A 50 -7.09 -26.46 38.61
C ARG A 50 -6.51 -25.07 38.36
N ASP A 51 -5.72 -24.54 39.29
CA ASP A 51 -5.11 -23.22 39.19
C ASP A 51 -4.11 -23.16 38.03
N LEU A 52 -3.25 -24.18 37.88
CA LEU A 52 -2.33 -24.29 36.76
C LEU A 52 -3.07 -24.34 35.41
N ARG A 53 -4.16 -25.12 35.32
CA ARG A 53 -4.97 -25.17 34.09
C ARG A 53 -5.60 -23.82 33.77
N ASN A 54 -6.07 -23.10 34.79
CA ASN A 54 -6.64 -21.76 34.61
C ASN A 54 -5.58 -20.76 34.15
N GLU A 55 -4.40 -20.74 34.79
CA GLU A 55 -3.28 -19.86 34.39
C GLU A 55 -2.81 -20.12 32.97
N ILE A 56 -2.65 -21.40 32.59
CA ILE A 56 -2.30 -21.78 31.22
C ILE A 56 -3.40 -21.35 30.24
N GLY A 57 -4.66 -21.51 30.64
CA GLY A 57 -5.82 -21.06 29.85
C GLY A 57 -5.82 -19.55 29.62
N MET A 58 -5.59 -18.77 30.67
CA MET A 58 -5.49 -17.30 30.61
C MET A 58 -4.31 -16.87 29.74
N LEU A 59 -3.11 -17.41 29.97
CA LEU A 59 -1.93 -17.07 29.18
C LEU A 59 -2.14 -17.38 27.70
N ARG A 60 -2.77 -18.52 27.37
CA ARG A 60 -3.08 -18.88 25.98
C ARG A 60 -4.08 -17.90 25.35
N SER A 61 -5.10 -17.50 26.11
CA SER A 61 -6.09 -16.52 25.66
C SER A 61 -5.42 -15.16 25.40
N ASP A 62 -4.60 -14.68 26.33
CA ASP A 62 -3.90 -13.41 26.21
C ASP A 62 -2.97 -13.39 25.00
N PHE A 63 -2.20 -14.47 24.81
CA PHE A 63 -1.34 -14.62 23.64
C PHE A 63 -2.13 -14.62 22.32
N GLN A 64 -3.28 -15.29 22.28
CA GLN A 64 -4.15 -15.27 21.09
C GLN A 64 -4.70 -13.87 20.80
N ASN A 65 -5.06 -13.12 21.85
CA ASN A 65 -5.53 -11.75 21.73
C ASN A 65 -4.42 -10.81 21.23
N GLU A 66 -3.22 -10.91 21.80
CA GLU A 66 -2.06 -10.11 21.38
C GLU A 66 -1.69 -10.35 19.92
N ILE A 67 -1.66 -11.63 19.49
CA ILE A 67 -1.44 -11.97 18.08
C ILE A 67 -2.55 -11.40 17.20
N GLY A 68 -3.80 -11.45 17.65
CA GLY A 68 -4.95 -10.88 16.94
C GLY A 68 -4.78 -9.38 16.72
N THR A 69 -4.43 -8.65 17.78
CA THR A 69 -4.15 -7.22 17.74
C THR A 69 -3.00 -6.90 16.81
N LEU A 70 -1.84 -7.58 16.96
CA LEU A 70 -0.68 -7.37 16.11
C LEU A 70 -1.00 -7.60 14.62
N ARG A 71 -1.79 -8.63 14.31
CA ARG A 71 -2.21 -8.92 12.94
C ARG A 71 -3.14 -7.83 12.39
N SER A 72 -4.07 -7.33 13.20
CA SER A 72 -4.96 -6.23 12.84
C SER A 72 -4.16 -4.95 12.56
N ASP A 73 -3.22 -4.60 13.44
CA ASP A 73 -2.39 -3.41 13.30
C ASP A 73 -1.55 -3.46 12.03
N PHE A 74 -0.92 -4.60 11.76
CA PHE A 74 -0.16 -4.81 10.52
C PHE A 74 -1.01 -4.69 9.26
N GLN A 75 -2.26 -5.21 9.27
CA GLN A 75 -3.18 -5.06 8.15
C GLN A 75 -3.57 -3.60 7.93
N ASN A 76 -3.81 -2.86 9.01
CA ASN A 76 -4.14 -1.43 8.95
C ASN A 76 -2.97 -0.61 8.39
N GLU A 77 -1.74 -0.87 8.86
CA GLU A 77 -0.53 -0.17 8.41
C GLU A 77 -0.25 -0.43 6.92
N ILE A 78 -0.37 -1.67 6.45
CA ILE A 78 -0.28 -1.98 5.02
C ILE A 78 -1.37 -1.27 4.22
N GLY A 79 -2.60 -1.23 4.75
CA GLY A 79 -3.71 -0.53 4.14
C GLY A 79 -3.42 0.97 3.94
N ALA A 80 -2.90 1.61 5.00
CA ALA A 80 -2.49 3.01 4.96
C ALA A 80 -1.38 3.25 3.95
N LEU A 81 -0.30 2.46 4.00
CA LEU A 81 0.82 2.59 3.06
C LEU A 81 0.37 2.42 1.60
N ARG A 82 -0.52 1.46 1.32
CA ARG A 82 -1.07 1.24 -0.02
C ARG A 82 -1.91 2.43 -0.48
N SER A 83 -2.71 3.01 0.40
CA SER A 83 -3.51 4.20 0.12
C SER A 83 -2.61 5.39 -0.21
N ASP A 84 -1.58 5.63 0.60
CA ASP A 84 -0.64 6.74 0.40
C ASP A 84 0.10 6.61 -0.93
N PHE A 85 0.58 5.41 -1.25
CA PHE A 85 1.23 5.14 -2.53
C PHE A 85 0.29 5.36 -3.74
N GLN A 86 -0.98 4.97 -3.63
CA GLN A 86 -1.97 5.22 -4.68
C GLN A 86 -2.21 6.72 -4.87
N ASN A 87 -2.29 7.49 -3.78
CA ASN A 87 -2.45 8.93 -3.83
C ASN A 87 -1.22 9.61 -4.46
N GLU A 88 -0.01 9.22 -4.07
CA GLU A 88 1.23 9.78 -4.61
C GLU A 88 1.38 9.51 -6.11
N ILE A 89 1.09 8.29 -6.56
CA ILE A 89 1.06 7.96 -8.01
C ILE A 89 -0.01 8.78 -8.73
N GLY A 90 -1.18 8.95 -8.11
CA GLY A 90 -2.26 9.77 -8.67
C GLY A 90 -1.82 11.20 -8.92
N THR A 91 -1.17 11.81 -7.92
CA THR A 91 -0.59 13.15 -8.01
C THR A 91 0.49 13.23 -9.09
N LEU A 92 1.47 12.32 -9.07
CA LEU A 92 2.55 12.30 -10.07
C LEU A 92 2.02 12.17 -11.50
N ARG A 93 0.99 11.33 -11.71
CA ARG A 93 0.35 11.17 -13.02
C ARG A 93 -0.35 12.45 -13.47
N SER A 94 -1.06 13.12 -12.55
CA SER A 94 -1.71 14.40 -12.82
C SER A 94 -0.69 15.48 -13.19
N ASP A 95 0.41 15.57 -12.43
CA ASP A 95 1.47 16.54 -12.68
C ASP A 95 2.13 16.31 -14.04
N PHE A 96 2.44 15.05 -14.37
CA PHE A 96 2.98 14.69 -15.68
C PHE A 96 2.01 15.05 -16.82
N GLN A 97 0.71 14.81 -16.65
CA GLN A 97 -0.30 15.20 -17.65
C GLN A 97 -0.35 16.71 -17.85
N ASN A 98 -0.25 17.48 -16.76
CA ASN A 98 -0.22 18.93 -16.82
C ASN A 98 1.05 19.44 -17.52
N GLU A 99 2.21 18.90 -17.18
CA GLU A 99 3.48 19.27 -17.80
C GLU A 99 3.48 18.96 -19.31
N MET A 100 2.99 17.78 -19.70
CA MET A 100 2.83 17.41 -21.11
C MET A 100 1.88 18.33 -21.87
N LYS A 101 0.81 18.79 -21.22
CA LYS A 101 -0.12 19.76 -21.81
C LYS A 101 0.57 21.10 -22.04
N VAL A 102 1.29 21.61 -21.04
CA VAL A 102 2.06 22.86 -21.14
C VAL A 102 3.11 22.76 -22.25
N LEU A 103 3.83 21.66 -22.33
CA LEU A 103 4.82 21.43 -23.38
C LEU A 103 4.19 21.45 -24.77
N ARG A 104 3.03 20.81 -24.95
CA ARG A 104 2.30 20.85 -26.22
C ARG A 104 1.87 22.27 -26.58
N GLU A 105 1.32 23.03 -25.63
CA GLU A 105 0.93 24.42 -25.86
C GLU A 105 2.12 25.32 -26.22
N ASP A 106 3.30 25.10 -25.62
CA ASP A 106 4.52 25.82 -26.00
C ASP A 106 4.99 25.45 -27.41
N MET A 107 4.95 24.15 -27.75
CA MET A 107 5.27 23.69 -29.11
C MET A 107 4.34 24.33 -30.14
N ASP A 108 3.03 24.35 -29.90
CA ASP A 108 2.05 24.96 -30.81
C ASP A 108 2.36 26.44 -31.04
N LYS A 109 2.65 27.21 -29.98
CA LYS A 109 3.06 28.62 -30.10
C LYS A 109 4.34 28.81 -30.92
N ARG A 110 5.31 27.92 -30.75
CA ARG A 110 6.55 27.95 -31.53
C ARG A 110 6.30 27.64 -32.99
N PHE A 111 5.43 26.68 -33.30
CA PHE A 111 5.03 26.37 -34.67
C PHE A 111 4.30 27.55 -35.33
N GLU A 112 3.34 28.19 -34.65
CA GLU A 112 2.72 29.43 -35.15
C GLU A 112 3.75 30.53 -35.43
N GLY A 113 4.77 30.65 -34.57
CA GLY A 113 5.89 31.58 -34.77
C GLY A 113 6.75 31.24 -36.01
N VAL A 114 6.90 29.95 -36.33
CA VAL A 114 7.57 29.47 -37.54
C VAL A 114 6.72 29.75 -38.78
N ASP A 115 5.41 29.49 -38.74
CA ASP A 115 4.49 29.76 -39.85
C ASP A 115 4.50 31.24 -40.24
N LYS A 116 4.44 32.15 -39.24
CA LYS A 116 4.56 33.60 -39.48
C LYS A 116 5.88 34.00 -40.14
N ARG A 117 6.98 33.30 -39.85
CA ARG A 117 8.28 33.55 -40.51
C ARG A 117 8.25 33.08 -41.96
N PHE A 118 7.65 31.93 -42.24
CA PHE A 118 7.46 31.45 -43.60
C PHE A 118 6.61 32.41 -44.44
N GLU A 119 5.46 32.87 -43.92
CA GLU A 119 4.64 33.88 -44.62
C GLU A 119 5.41 35.17 -44.94
N SER A 120 6.28 35.61 -44.01
CA SER A 120 7.15 36.78 -44.23
C SER A 120 8.21 36.52 -45.30
N MET A 121 8.77 35.30 -45.35
CA MET A 121 9.70 34.90 -46.40
C MET A 121 9.02 34.84 -47.76
N ASP A 122 7.82 34.25 -47.86
CA ASP A 122 7.06 34.17 -49.10
C ASP A 122 6.77 35.55 -49.69
N LYS A 123 6.34 36.51 -48.85
CA LYS A 123 6.17 37.92 -49.27
C LYS A 123 7.45 38.55 -49.81
N ARG A 124 8.60 38.24 -49.20
CA ARG A 124 9.90 38.73 -49.70
C ARG A 124 10.29 38.08 -51.02
N PHE A 125 10.02 36.78 -51.18
CA PHE A 125 10.24 36.08 -52.44
C PHE A 125 9.35 36.62 -53.56
N GLU A 126 8.06 36.87 -53.31
CA GLU A 126 7.16 37.52 -54.27
C GLU A 126 7.66 38.90 -54.70
N GLN A 127 8.08 39.74 -53.75
CA GLN A 127 8.66 41.04 -54.05
C GLN A 127 9.95 40.93 -54.88
N MET A 128 10.77 39.91 -54.64
CA MET A 128 11.96 39.64 -55.42
C MET A 128 11.61 39.18 -56.84
N MET A 129 10.65 38.27 -57.00
CA MET A 129 10.17 37.81 -58.31
C MET A 129 9.62 38.96 -59.15
N GLN A 130 8.79 39.84 -58.57
CA GLN A 130 8.29 41.03 -59.26
C GLN A 130 9.41 41.96 -59.76
N ARG A 131 10.49 42.11 -58.98
CA ARG A 131 11.66 42.89 -59.41
C ARG A 131 12.36 42.20 -60.57
N ILE A 132 12.58 40.88 -60.50
CA ILE A 132 13.21 40.09 -61.55
C ILE A 132 12.39 40.17 -62.84
N ASP A 133 11.06 40.02 -62.78
CA ASP A 133 10.19 40.14 -63.95
C ASP A 133 10.32 41.51 -64.61
N ARG A 134 10.29 42.59 -63.81
CA ARG A 134 10.49 43.94 -64.33
C ARG A 134 11.86 44.08 -64.99
N PHE A 135 12.94 43.59 -64.38
CA PHE A 135 14.27 43.58 -64.99
C PHE A 135 14.32 42.78 -66.30
N MET A 136 13.61 41.65 -66.37
CA MET A 136 13.50 40.83 -67.58
C MET A 136 12.79 41.59 -68.71
N PHE A 137 11.67 42.28 -68.42
CA PHE A 137 10.98 43.11 -69.40
C PHE A 137 11.86 44.24 -69.95
N TRP A 138 12.57 44.96 -69.07
CA TRP A 138 13.46 46.05 -69.49
C TRP A 138 14.65 45.55 -70.32
N SER A 139 15.27 44.44 -69.93
CA SER A 139 16.41 43.88 -70.65
C SER A 139 16.02 43.36 -72.04
N LEU A 140 14.90 42.64 -72.17
CA LEU A 140 14.37 42.22 -73.47
C LEU A 140 14.08 43.44 -74.37
N GLY A 141 13.47 44.50 -73.83
CA GLY A 141 13.23 45.73 -74.58
C GLY A 141 14.51 46.38 -75.11
N ILE A 142 15.56 46.46 -74.28
CA ILE A 142 16.88 46.98 -74.68
C ILE A 142 17.52 46.08 -75.76
N THR A 143 17.46 44.76 -75.61
CA THR A 143 18.01 43.82 -76.60
C THR A 143 17.32 43.96 -77.96
N VAL A 144 15.98 44.06 -77.97
CA VAL A 144 15.21 44.28 -79.21
C VAL A 144 15.55 45.64 -79.83
N ALA A 145 15.60 46.71 -79.04
CA ALA A 145 15.94 48.05 -79.53
C ALA A 145 17.36 48.10 -80.13
N ALA A 146 18.32 47.45 -79.48
CA ALA A 146 19.69 47.32 -80.01
C ALA A 146 19.71 46.53 -81.32
N ALA A 147 18.98 45.42 -81.43
CA ALA A 147 18.88 44.65 -82.66
C ALA A 147 18.25 45.45 -83.81
N VAL A 148 17.16 46.19 -83.54
CA VAL A 148 16.52 47.07 -84.54
C VAL A 148 17.47 48.19 -84.97
N PHE A 149 18.17 48.82 -84.03
CA PHE A 149 19.13 49.87 -84.33
C PHE A 149 20.26 49.38 -85.24
N VAL A 150 20.83 48.22 -84.92
CA VAL A 150 21.85 47.54 -85.74
C VAL A 150 21.33 47.29 -87.15
N VAL A 151 20.12 46.72 -87.31
CA VAL A 151 19.54 46.45 -88.63
C VAL A 151 19.26 47.71 -89.44
N ASN A 152 18.86 48.81 -88.80
CA ASN A 152 18.50 50.05 -89.49
C ASN A 152 19.71 50.94 -89.85
N TYR A 153 20.82 50.85 -89.10
CA TYR A 153 22.05 51.63 -89.38
C TYR A 153 23.10 50.88 -90.20
N LEU A 154 23.04 49.55 -90.30
CA LEU A 154 23.92 48.72 -91.15
C LEU A 154 23.33 48.42 -92.54
N LYS A 155 22.19 49.00 -92.89
CA LYS A 155 21.61 49.01 -94.25
C LYS A 155 21.62 50.43 -94.80
#